data_AF-A0A645I195-F1
#
_entry.id   AF-A0A645I195-F1
#
_cell.length_a   1.000
_cell.length_b   1.000
_cell.length_c   1.000
_cell.angle_alpha   90.00
_cell.angle_beta   90.00
_cell.angle_gamma   90.00
#
_symmetry.space_group_name_H-M   'P 1'
#
loop_
_entity.id
_entity.type
_entity.pdbx_description
1 polymer ?
#
loop_
_entity_poly.entity_id
_entity_poly.type
_entity_poly.pdbx_seq_one_letter_code
_entity_poly.pdbx_strand_id
1 'polypeptide(L)' 'MDFDGYDRTIDVHIKNIRKKIEEDTKNPKYVVTVMKVGYKFGGEN' A
#
# COMPACT_ATOMS: atom_id res chain seq x y z
N MET A 1 -0.26 21.82 5.43
CA MET A 1 0.83 21.29 6.26
C MET A 1 0.25 20.09 6.99
N ASP A 2 1.03 19.01 7.18
CA ASP A 2 0.70 17.77 7.93
C ASP A 2 0.35 16.50 7.13
N PHE A 3 1.00 16.23 6.00
CA PHE A 3 0.92 14.90 5.33
C PHE A 3 2.11 13.96 5.65
N ASP A 4 3.31 14.48 5.95
CA ASP A 4 4.53 13.66 6.11
C ASP A 4 4.54 12.70 7.32
N GLY A 5 3.87 13.05 8.42
CA GLY A 5 3.78 12.19 9.60
C GLY A 5 2.75 11.07 9.45
N TYR A 6 1.65 11.37 8.76
CA TYR A 6 0.55 10.43 8.53
C TYR A 6 0.90 9.43 7.44
N ASP A 7 1.60 9.86 6.38
CA ASP A 7 2.05 8.99 5.29
C ASP A 7 2.97 7.86 5.79
N ARG A 8 3.91 8.15 6.70
CA ARG A 8 4.78 7.11 7.29
C ARG A 8 4.01 6.06 8.09
N THR A 9 2.95 6.48 8.78
CA THR A 9 2.10 5.55 9.54
C THR A 9 1.27 4.69 8.60
N ILE A 10 0.73 5.27 7.53
CA ILE A 10 0.00 4.56 6.48
C ILE A 10 0.91 3.51 5.81
N ASP A 11 2.14 3.85 5.46
CA ASP A 11 3.08 2.93 4.83
C ASP A 11 3.36 1.68 5.68
N VAL A 12 3.50 1.85 7.00
CA VAL A 12 3.67 0.72 7.93
C VAL A 12 2.45 -0.18 7.92
N HIS A 13 1.25 0.39 7.97
CA HIS A 13 0.01 -0.38 7.91
C HIS A 13 -0.14 -1.11 6.58
N ILE A 14 0.13 -0.44 5.45
CA ILE A 14 0.08 -1.04 4.12
C ILE A 14 1.08 -2.20 4.01
N LYS A 15 2.31 -2.02 4.51
CA LYS A 15 3.33 -3.09 4.53
C LYS A 15 2.87 -4.30 5.34
N ASN A 16 2.25 -4.07 6.50
CA ASN A 16 1.73 -5.14 7.34
C ASN A 16 0.51 -5.85 6.72
N ILE A 17 -0.35 -5.11 6.03
CA ILE A 17 -1.49 -5.68 5.30
C ILE A 17 -0.97 -6.54 4.14
N ARG A 18 -0.07 -6.00 3.30
CA ARG A 18 0.53 -6.74 2.18
C ARG A 18 1.16 -8.04 2.63
N LYS A 19 1.90 -8.04 3.74
CA LYS A 19 2.49 -9.26 4.32
C LYS A 19 1.47 -10.35 4.69
N LYS A 20 0.22 -9.98 4.98
CA LYS A 20 -0.82 -10.91 5.41
C LYS A 20 -1.66 -11.43 4.25
N ILE A 21 -1.81 -10.64 3.18
CA ILE A 21 -2.77 -10.94 2.10
C ILE A 21 -2.13 -11.19 0.74
N GLU A 22 -0.92 -10.67 0.50
CA GLU A 22 -0.22 -10.86 -0.76
C GLU A 22 0.61 -12.14 -0.73
N GLU A 23 0.61 -12.88 -1.83
CA GLU A 23 1.52 -14.00 -2.03
C GLU A 23 2.97 -13.50 -2.21
N ASP A 24 3.15 -12.43 -2.96
CA ASP A 24 4.42 -11.73 -3.12
C ASP A 24 4.26 -10.24 -2.83
N THR A 25 4.79 -9.80 -1.68
CA THR A 25 4.77 -8.38 -1.27
C THR A 25 5.54 -7.44 -2.19
N LYS A 26 6.46 -7.95 -3.03
CA LYS A 26 7.19 -7.16 -4.04
C LYS A 26 6.36 -6.91 -5.29
N ASN A 27 5.42 -7.80 -5.58
CA ASN A 27 4.50 -7.72 -6.70
C ASN A 27 3.04 -7.75 -6.17
N PRO A 28 2.60 -6.71 -5.45
CA PRO A 28 1.30 -6.73 -4.77
C PRO A 28 0.14 -6.68 -5.77
N LYS A 29 -0.77 -7.64 -5.68
CA LYS A 29 -1.97 -7.78 -6.53
C LYS A 29 -3.20 -7.17 -5.88
N TYR A 30 -3.30 -7.22 -4.55
CA TYR A 30 -4.48 -6.74 -3.82
C TYR A 30 -4.34 -5.29 -3.39
N VAL A 31 -3.18 -4.83 -2.94
CA VAL A 31 -2.95 -3.44 -2.51
C VAL A 31 -1.86 -2.83 -3.36
N VAL A 32 -2.23 -2.08 -4.40
CA VAL A 32 -1.30 -1.53 -5.40
C VAL A 32 -0.95 -0.09 -5.05
N THR A 33 0.31 0.29 -5.27
CA THR A 33 0.74 1.69 -5.11
C THR A 33 0.43 2.46 -6.39
N VAL A 34 -0.34 3.53 -6.26
CA VAL A 34 -0.63 4.48 -7.34
C VAL A 34 0.22 5.73 -7.08
N MET A 35 1.26 5.93 -7.88
CA MET A 35 2.17 7.07 -7.71
C MET A 35 1.43 8.40 -7.71
N LYS A 36 1.77 9.29 -6.77
CA LYS A 36 1.17 10.61 -6.54
C LYS A 36 -0.30 10.60 -6.08
N VAL A 37 -0.89 9.42 -5.83
CA VAL A 37 -2.27 9.29 -5.34
C VAL A 37 -2.31 8.54 -4.00
N GLY A 38 -1.55 7.45 -3.86
CA GLY A 38 -1.50 6.64 -2.64
C GLY A 38 -1.63 5.15 -2.93
N TYR A 39 -2.57 4.49 -2.25
CA TYR A 39 -2.78 3.04 -2.33
C TYR A 39 -4.19 2.72 -2.80
N LYS A 40 -4.31 1.72 -3.67
CA LYS A 40 -5.60 1.23 -4.18
C LYS A 40 -5.76 -0.24 -3.85
N PHE A 41 -6.96 -0.62 -3.46
CA PHE A 41 -7.35 -2.03 -3.40
C PHE A 41 -7.77 -2.54 -4.80
N GLY A 42 -7.19 -3.64 -5.23
CA GLY A 42 -7.40 -4.26 -6.55
C GLY A 42 -6.34 -3.87 -7.59
N GLY A 43 -5.88 -4.86 -8.34
CA GLY A 43 -4.78 -4.75 -9.28
C GLY A 43 -4.69 -5.95 -10.21
N GLU A 44 -5.76 -6.23 -10.95
CA GLU A 44 -5.83 -6.75 -12.32
C GLU A 44 -7.33 -6.93 -12.66
N ASN A 45 -7.73 -6.47 -13.86
CA ASN A 45 -8.79 -7.08 -14.66
C ASN A 45 -8.09 -7.82 -15.79
#